data_AF-A0A7K6H9Z1-F1
#
_entry.id   AF-A0A7K6H9Z1-F1
#
_cell.length_a   1.000
_cell.length_b   1.000
_cell.length_c   1.000
_cell.angle_alpha   90.00
_cell.angle_beta   90.00
_cell.angle_gamma   90.00
#
_symmetry.space_group_name_H-M   'P 1'
#
loop_
_entity.id
_entity.type
_entity.pdbx_description
1 polymer ?
#
loop_
_entity_poly.entity_id
_entity_poly.type
_entity_poly.pdbx_seq_one_letter_code
_entity_poly.pdbx_strand_id
1 'polypeptide(L)'
;VPLEAGILQPSPMEQLDFAPAADTGAQYVLPVLGEVPPGEPPDPKTCSPRQYLEYYIFPVLLPGLAALLHEVEEEKCFEGKRTKFIASDFLTEWLYNKNPKKKDESFTELFSIPFVKDWLKDHPRPPVPLSLILSEEEASLLIQSFWRGYRVRCDSEIQELRQWQKKLREERHITKIVREFWTKQEAKGKRIQLWGV
;
A
#
# COMPACT_ATOMS: atom_id res chain seq x y z
N VAL A 1 -39.57 -27.16 1.78
CA VAL A 1 -39.13 -26.03 0.93
C VAL A 1 -37.70 -26.30 0.53
N PRO A 2 -37.39 -26.65 -0.72
CA PRO A 2 -36.02 -26.86 -1.15
C PRO A 2 -35.34 -25.52 -1.40
N LEU A 3 -34.10 -25.38 -0.92
CA LEU A 3 -33.24 -24.22 -1.12
C LEU A 3 -32.62 -24.30 -2.52
N GLU A 4 -33.07 -23.41 -3.40
CA GLU A 4 -32.51 -23.20 -4.73
C GLU A 4 -31.04 -22.77 -4.64
N ALA A 5 -30.15 -23.56 -5.24
CA ALA A 5 -28.74 -23.22 -5.41
C ALA A 5 -28.60 -22.24 -6.60
N GLY A 6 -28.58 -20.95 -6.30
CA GLY A 6 -28.29 -19.90 -7.28
C GLY A 6 -26.82 -19.94 -7.69
N ILE A 7 -26.54 -20.57 -8.83
CA ILE A 7 -25.24 -20.51 -9.51
C ILE A 7 -25.10 -19.10 -10.11
N LEU A 8 -24.31 -18.25 -9.47
CA LEU A 8 -23.87 -16.96 -10.05
C LEU A 8 -22.97 -17.26 -11.26
N GLN A 9 -23.52 -17.03 -12.46
CA GLN A 9 -22.79 -16.99 -13.72
C GLN A 9 -21.73 -15.87 -13.67
N PRO A 10 -20.49 -16.10 -14.14
CA PRO A 10 -19.50 -15.04 -14.29
C PRO A 10 -19.92 -14.11 -15.44
N SER A 11 -19.93 -12.80 -15.15
CA SER A 11 -20.13 -11.72 -16.12
C SER A 11 -19.10 -11.83 -17.27
N PRO A 12 -19.49 -11.61 -18.54
CA PRO A 12 -18.53 -11.60 -19.64
C PRO A 12 -17.54 -10.45 -19.42
N MET A 13 -16.25 -10.76 -19.38
CA MET A 13 -15.22 -9.74 -19.56
C MET A 13 -15.38 -9.16 -20.96
N GLU A 14 -15.45 -7.84 -21.06
CA GLU A 14 -15.30 -7.13 -22.32
C GLU A 14 -13.95 -7.54 -22.93
N GLN A 15 -13.99 -8.44 -23.91
CA GLN A 15 -12.89 -8.70 -24.82
C GLN A 15 -12.65 -7.41 -25.60
N LEU A 16 -11.54 -6.74 -25.30
CA LEU A 16 -10.97 -5.79 -26.24
C LEU A 16 -10.43 -6.61 -27.41
N ASP A 17 -11.25 -6.69 -28.46
CA ASP A 17 -10.92 -7.34 -29.72
C ASP A 17 -9.73 -6.61 -30.36
N PHE A 18 -8.56 -7.27 -30.34
CA PHE A 18 -7.45 -6.90 -31.20
C PHE A 18 -7.72 -7.50 -32.59
N ALA A 19 -8.20 -6.65 -33.51
CA ALA A 19 -8.30 -6.99 -34.92
C ALA A 19 -6.90 -7.27 -35.52
N PRO A 20 -6.75 -8.22 -36.46
CA PRO A 20 -5.48 -8.47 -37.11
C PRO A 20 -5.23 -7.35 -38.13
N ALA A 21 -4.32 -6.44 -37.80
CA ALA A 21 -3.87 -5.42 -38.74
C ALA A 21 -3.07 -6.09 -39.85
N ALA A 22 -3.55 -5.93 -41.07
CA ALA A 22 -2.92 -6.35 -42.30
C ALA A 22 -1.48 -5.84 -42.40
N ASP A 23 -0.64 -6.72 -42.95
CA ASP A 23 0.71 -6.52 -43.44
C ASP A 23 0.88 -5.16 -44.13
N THR A 24 1.35 -4.18 -43.36
CA THR A 24 1.96 -2.96 -43.90
C THR A 24 3.20 -2.76 -43.06
N GLY A 25 4.36 -3.07 -43.65
CA GLY A 25 5.68 -2.98 -43.02
C GLY A 25 6.10 -1.57 -42.63
N ALA A 26 5.43 -0.99 -41.63
CA ALA A 26 5.97 0.11 -40.85
C ALA A 26 6.76 -0.53 -39.71
N GLN A 27 8.07 -0.71 -39.94
CA GLN A 27 9.00 -0.87 -38.83
C GLN A 27 8.80 0.32 -37.89
N TYR A 28 8.23 0.07 -36.70
CA TYR A 28 8.35 1.01 -35.60
C TYR A 28 9.82 0.98 -35.18
N VAL A 29 10.64 1.72 -35.93
CA VAL A 29 11.98 2.07 -35.50
C VAL A 29 11.77 3.00 -34.31
N LEU A 30 11.88 2.43 -33.09
CA LEU A 30 12.17 3.22 -31.91
C LEU A 30 13.34 4.13 -32.28
N PRO A 31 13.17 5.47 -32.26
CA PRO A 31 14.28 6.35 -32.56
C PRO A 31 15.34 6.04 -31.50
N VAL A 32 16.53 5.70 -31.97
CA VAL A 32 17.73 5.58 -31.12
C VAL A 32 17.92 6.95 -30.49
N LEU A 33 17.34 7.15 -29.31
CA LEU A 33 17.45 8.36 -28.51
C LEU A 33 18.76 8.24 -27.72
N GLY A 34 19.86 8.16 -28.44
CA GLY A 34 21.16 7.74 -27.93
C GLY A 34 22.32 8.62 -28.35
N GLU A 35 22.08 9.72 -29.05
CA GLU A 35 23.09 10.76 -29.25
C GLU A 35 22.54 12.06 -28.70
N VAL A 36 23.20 12.58 -27.66
CA VAL A 36 23.10 13.98 -27.26
C VAL A 36 23.30 14.80 -28.54
N PRO A 37 22.33 15.64 -28.97
CA PRO A 37 22.51 16.44 -30.16
C PRO A 37 23.81 17.24 -29.99
N PRO A 38 24.79 17.14 -30.91
CA PRO A 38 25.95 18.00 -30.90
C PRO A 38 25.50 19.39 -31.34
N GLY A 39 24.92 20.12 -30.41
CA GLY A 39 24.39 21.47 -30.57
C GLY A 39 24.51 22.22 -29.26
N GLU A 40 24.71 23.52 -29.34
CA GLU A 40 24.75 24.39 -28.16
C GLU A 40 23.48 24.18 -27.31
N PRO A 41 23.61 24.17 -25.97
CA PRO A 41 22.47 23.98 -25.08
C PRO A 41 21.42 25.07 -25.34
N PRO A 42 20.17 24.69 -25.67
CA PRO A 42 19.12 25.67 -25.95
C PRO A 42 18.76 26.42 -24.66
N ASP A 43 18.67 27.75 -24.70
CA ASP A 43 18.43 28.53 -23.47
C ASP A 43 17.18 28.02 -22.70
N PRO A 44 17.33 27.58 -21.43
CA PRO A 44 16.27 26.96 -20.63
C PRO A 44 14.99 27.77 -20.52
N LYS A 45 15.08 29.10 -20.63
CA LYS A 45 13.95 30.02 -20.42
C LYS A 45 13.20 30.36 -21.70
N THR A 46 13.80 30.12 -22.86
CA THR A 46 13.27 30.56 -24.16
C THR A 46 13.02 29.40 -25.12
N CYS A 47 13.54 28.20 -24.83
CA CYS A 47 13.30 27.01 -25.64
C CYS A 47 11.87 26.47 -25.51
N SER A 48 11.47 25.65 -26.48
CA SER A 48 10.17 24.97 -26.41
C SER A 48 10.17 23.92 -25.29
N PRO A 49 9.00 23.60 -24.68
CA PRO A 49 8.92 22.57 -23.65
C PRO A 49 9.48 21.21 -24.08
N ARG A 50 9.31 20.85 -25.35
CA ARG A 50 9.85 19.62 -25.94
C ARG A 50 11.39 19.62 -25.92
N GLN A 51 12.01 20.69 -26.42
CA GLN A 51 13.48 20.83 -26.41
C GLN A 51 14.03 20.85 -24.98
N TYR A 52 13.31 21.48 -24.04
CA TYR A 52 13.69 21.47 -22.63
C TYR A 52 13.73 20.05 -22.07
N LEU A 53 12.68 19.25 -22.32
CA LEU A 53 12.62 17.87 -21.86
C LEU A 53 13.72 17.01 -22.51
N GLU A 54 13.88 17.09 -23.83
CA GLU A 54 14.86 16.31 -24.58
C GLU A 54 16.30 16.60 -24.16
N TYR A 55 16.63 17.87 -23.87
CA TYR A 55 18.00 18.27 -23.56
C TYR A 55 18.34 18.23 -22.05
N TYR A 56 17.40 18.63 -21.18
CA TYR A 56 17.69 18.80 -19.74
C TYR A 56 17.17 17.67 -18.86
N ILE A 57 16.06 17.04 -19.24
CA ILE A 57 15.38 16.06 -18.37
C ILE A 57 15.68 14.62 -18.81
N PHE A 58 15.45 14.30 -20.08
CA PHE A 58 15.57 12.95 -20.61
C PHE A 58 16.95 12.32 -20.46
N PRO A 59 18.08 13.03 -20.64
CA PRO A 59 19.41 12.43 -20.45
C PRO A 59 19.66 11.93 -19.03
N VAL A 60 18.96 12.49 -18.04
CA VAL A 60 19.06 12.08 -16.64
C VAL A 60 17.95 11.07 -16.28
N LEU A 61 16.73 11.32 -16.76
CA LEU A 61 15.55 10.55 -16.37
C LEU A 61 15.44 9.20 -17.09
N LEU A 62 15.72 9.14 -18.40
CA LEU A 62 15.54 7.92 -19.18
C LEU A 62 16.42 6.76 -18.72
N PRO A 63 17.72 6.95 -18.38
CA PRO A 63 18.52 5.86 -17.83
C PRO A 63 17.98 5.36 -16.48
N GLY A 64 17.42 6.26 -15.65
CA GLY A 64 16.79 5.89 -14.39
C GLY A 64 15.51 5.09 -14.58
N LEU A 65 14.68 5.46 -15.56
CA LEU A 65 13.49 4.70 -15.93
C LEU A 65 13.84 3.33 -16.52
N ALA A 66 14.91 3.23 -17.33
CA ALA A 66 15.39 1.95 -17.84
C ALA A 66 15.88 1.04 -16.71
N ALA A 67 16.66 1.57 -15.76
CA ALA A 67 17.09 0.83 -14.58
C ALA A 67 15.90 0.38 -13.71
N LEU A 68 14.87 1.23 -13.58
CA LEU A 68 13.65 0.91 -12.87
C LEU A 68 12.91 -0.26 -13.52
N LEU A 69 12.82 -0.30 -14.86
CA LEU A 69 12.16 -1.41 -15.55
C LEU A 69 12.89 -2.74 -15.34
N HIS A 70 14.22 -2.73 -15.31
CA HIS A 70 15.01 -3.93 -14.96
C HIS A 70 14.74 -4.40 -13.53
N GLU A 71 14.71 -3.48 -12.55
CA GLU A 71 14.43 -3.85 -11.15
C GLU A 71 13.01 -4.42 -10.97
N VAL A 72 12.04 -3.85 -11.69
CA VAL A 72 10.65 -4.31 -11.68
C VAL A 72 10.52 -5.72 -12.27
N GLU A 73 11.34 -6.06 -13.27
CA GLU A 73 11.42 -7.40 -13.85
C GLU A 73 12.05 -8.40 -12.86
N GLU A 74 13.17 -8.05 -12.22
CA GLU A 74 13.84 -8.88 -11.21
C GLU A 74 12.95 -9.17 -9.99
N GLU A 75 12.22 -8.16 -9.50
CA GLU A 75 11.24 -8.29 -8.40
C GLU A 75 9.89 -8.89 -8.86
N LYS A 76 9.78 -9.37 -10.11
CA LYS A 76 8.59 -10.01 -10.70
C LYS A 76 7.31 -9.21 -10.54
N CYS A 77 7.42 -7.89 -10.55
CA CYS A 77 6.30 -6.99 -10.26
C CYS A 77 5.19 -7.06 -11.33
N PHE A 78 5.50 -7.54 -12.54
CA PHE A 78 4.53 -7.72 -13.62
C PHE A 78 3.65 -8.97 -13.46
N GLU A 79 4.06 -9.95 -12.66
CA GLU A 79 3.32 -11.21 -12.48
C GLU A 79 2.19 -11.06 -11.44
N GLY A 80 2.38 -10.19 -10.44
CA GLY A 80 1.48 -10.01 -9.32
C GLY A 80 0.53 -8.82 -9.44
N LYS A 81 -0.70 -8.94 -8.92
CA LYS A 81 -1.63 -7.79 -8.79
C LYS A 81 -1.18 -6.76 -7.75
N ARG A 82 -0.25 -7.13 -6.85
CA ARG A 82 0.27 -6.28 -5.79
C ARG A 82 1.75 -6.55 -5.61
N THR A 83 2.50 -5.51 -5.29
CA THR A 83 3.96 -5.55 -5.14
C THR A 83 4.39 -4.74 -3.92
N LYS A 84 5.45 -5.20 -3.25
CA LYS A 84 6.15 -4.47 -2.19
C LYS A 84 7.02 -3.33 -2.74
N PHE A 85 7.39 -3.42 -4.03
CA PHE A 85 8.28 -2.48 -4.70
C PHE A 85 7.54 -1.19 -5.00
N ILE A 86 8.19 -0.06 -4.70
CA ILE A 86 7.63 1.27 -4.91
C ILE A 86 8.51 1.99 -5.94
N ALA A 87 7.99 2.14 -7.16
CA ALA A 87 8.71 2.72 -8.29
C ALA A 87 9.25 4.14 -8.02
N SER A 88 8.45 4.99 -7.34
CA SER A 88 8.86 6.35 -7.00
C SER A 88 10.03 6.38 -6.02
N ASP A 89 10.07 5.43 -5.09
CA ASP A 89 11.09 5.30 -4.06
C ASP A 89 12.43 4.93 -4.69
N PHE A 90 12.42 3.88 -5.53
CA PHE A 90 13.58 3.48 -6.32
C PHE A 90 14.10 4.63 -7.18
N LEU A 91 13.22 5.30 -7.94
CA LEU A 91 13.64 6.37 -8.84
C LEU A 91 14.24 7.55 -8.08
N THR A 92 13.68 7.88 -6.92
CA THR A 92 14.21 8.95 -6.04
C THR A 92 15.62 8.61 -5.55
N GLU A 93 15.81 7.38 -5.06
CA GLU A 93 17.12 6.90 -4.61
C GLU A 93 18.14 6.86 -5.76
N TRP A 94 17.73 6.34 -6.91
CA TRP A 94 18.56 6.23 -8.10
C TRP A 94 19.02 7.60 -8.60
N LEU A 95 18.09 8.55 -8.76
CA LEU A 95 18.41 9.91 -9.23
C LEU A 95 19.29 10.65 -8.22
N TYR A 96 19.04 10.46 -6.92
CA TYR A 96 19.85 11.09 -5.88
C TYR A 96 21.30 10.58 -5.90
N ASN A 97 21.50 9.26 -5.98
CA ASN A 97 22.85 8.67 -5.98
C ASN A 97 23.58 8.85 -7.32
N LYS A 98 22.86 8.96 -8.44
CA LYS A 98 23.45 9.23 -9.77
C LYS A 98 23.67 10.71 -10.05
N ASN A 99 23.40 11.58 -9.09
CA ASN A 99 23.65 13.01 -9.23
C ASN A 99 25.16 13.28 -9.43
N PRO A 100 25.57 13.92 -10.54
CA PRO A 100 26.97 14.24 -10.80
C PRO A 100 27.67 15.06 -9.70
N LYS A 101 26.91 15.76 -8.85
CA LYS A 101 27.44 16.52 -7.72
C LYS A 101 27.90 15.65 -6.54
N LYS A 102 27.51 14.37 -6.52
CA LYS A 102 27.79 13.39 -5.44
C LYS A 102 28.78 12.29 -5.85
N LYS A 103 29.56 12.46 -6.93
CA LYS A 103 30.42 11.39 -7.50
C LYS A 103 31.39 10.76 -6.50
N ASP A 104 31.81 11.50 -5.47
CA ASP A 104 32.77 11.05 -4.46
C ASP A 104 32.11 10.63 -3.13
N GLU A 105 30.77 10.69 -3.05
CA GLU A 105 30.02 10.30 -1.87
C GLU A 105 29.59 8.84 -1.93
N SER A 106 29.50 8.18 -0.77
CA SER A 106 28.98 6.82 -0.68
C SER A 106 27.49 6.76 -1.03
N PHE A 107 27.05 5.58 -1.45
CA PHE A 107 25.64 5.30 -1.66
C PHE A 107 24.80 5.67 -0.43
N THR A 108 23.69 6.37 -0.66
CA THR A 108 22.74 6.78 0.37
C THR A 108 21.41 6.09 0.11
N GLU A 109 20.97 5.25 1.06
CA GLU A 109 19.64 4.63 1.03
C GLU A 109 18.53 5.69 1.12
N LEU A 110 17.38 5.41 0.50
CA LEU A 110 16.23 6.31 0.39
C LEU A 110 15.85 7.00 1.70
N PHE A 111 15.67 6.23 2.77
CA PHE A 111 15.23 6.76 4.07
C PHE A 111 16.30 7.58 4.79
N SER A 112 17.55 7.51 4.31
CA SER A 112 18.68 8.30 4.80
C SER A 112 18.90 9.59 4.00
N ILE A 113 18.22 9.77 2.87
CA ILE A 113 18.30 10.99 2.06
C ILE A 113 17.75 12.18 2.88
N PRO A 114 18.49 13.31 3.01
CA PRO A 114 18.12 14.38 3.93
C PRO A 114 16.70 14.91 3.76
N PHE A 115 16.30 15.27 2.52
CA PHE A 115 14.97 15.82 2.26
C PHE A 115 13.86 14.78 2.46
N VAL A 116 14.13 13.50 2.19
CA VAL A 116 13.17 12.40 2.41
C VAL A 116 12.99 12.19 3.91
N LYS A 117 14.09 12.12 4.65
CA LYS A 117 14.10 11.95 6.10
C LYS A 117 13.38 13.09 6.80
N ASP A 118 13.64 14.33 6.39
CA ASP A 118 12.99 15.50 6.97
C ASP A 118 11.50 15.54 6.65
N TRP A 119 11.11 15.23 5.40
CA TRP A 119 9.70 15.12 5.01
C TRP A 119 8.93 14.07 5.83
N LEU A 120 9.53 12.88 6.00
CA LEU A 120 8.91 11.75 6.70
C LEU A 120 8.74 11.96 8.21
N LYS A 121 9.45 12.93 8.82
CA LYS A 121 9.24 13.29 10.23
C LYS A 121 7.83 13.85 10.45
N ASP A 122 7.44 14.77 9.58
CA ASP A 122 6.13 15.44 9.65
C ASP A 122 5.03 14.61 8.94
N HIS A 123 5.43 13.73 8.01
CA HIS A 123 4.53 12.95 7.16
C HIS A 123 4.88 11.46 7.21
N PRO A 124 4.64 10.78 8.35
CA PRO A 124 4.99 9.37 8.48
C PRO A 124 4.20 8.53 7.48
N ARG A 125 4.90 7.63 6.78
CA ARG A 125 4.27 6.73 5.81
C ARG A 125 3.42 5.67 6.54
N PRO A 126 2.25 5.29 6.00
CA PRO A 126 1.51 4.14 6.52
C PRO A 126 2.36 2.86 6.50
N PRO A 127 2.16 1.94 7.47
CA PRO A 127 2.88 0.68 7.48
C PRO A 127 2.52 -0.14 6.25
N VAL A 128 3.53 -0.77 5.63
CA VAL A 128 3.32 -1.67 4.50
C VAL A 128 2.52 -2.89 5.00
N PRO A 129 1.48 -3.35 4.26
CA PRO A 129 0.66 -4.46 4.72
C PRO A 129 1.46 -5.76 4.80
N LEU A 130 1.26 -6.53 5.87
CA LEU A 130 1.99 -7.77 6.14
C LEU A 130 1.92 -8.77 4.97
N SER A 131 0.80 -8.81 4.25
CA SER A 131 0.63 -9.68 3.09
C SER A 131 1.63 -9.44 1.95
N LEU A 132 2.30 -8.27 1.92
CA LEU A 132 3.33 -7.94 0.92
C LEU A 132 4.76 -8.14 1.42
N ILE A 133 4.95 -8.27 2.73
CA ILE A 133 6.29 -8.33 3.34
C ILE A 133 6.63 -9.75 3.78
N LEU A 134 5.63 -10.48 4.29
CA LEU A 134 5.85 -11.81 4.85
C LEU A 134 6.26 -12.80 3.76
N SER A 135 7.28 -13.59 4.07
CA SER A 135 7.59 -14.77 3.26
C SER A 135 6.47 -15.80 3.37
N GLU A 136 6.43 -16.74 2.43
CA GLU A 136 5.47 -17.85 2.47
C GLU A 136 5.60 -18.66 3.76
N GLU A 137 6.82 -18.90 4.23
CA GLU A 137 7.10 -19.63 5.47
C GLU A 137 6.57 -18.87 6.69
N GLU A 138 6.87 -17.58 6.82
CA GLU A 138 6.39 -16.74 7.93
C GLU A 138 4.86 -16.64 7.94
N ALA A 139 4.26 -16.40 6.77
CA ALA A 139 2.82 -16.37 6.61
C ALA A 139 2.20 -17.72 7.00
N SER A 140 2.80 -18.84 6.61
CA SER A 140 2.33 -20.18 6.96
C SER A 140 2.36 -20.42 8.47
N LEU A 141 3.45 -20.05 9.15
CA LEU A 141 3.59 -20.17 10.60
C LEU A 141 2.54 -19.33 11.32
N LEU A 142 2.33 -18.09 10.85
CA LEU A 142 1.31 -17.20 11.38
C LEU A 142 -0.08 -17.84 11.25
N ILE A 143 -0.48 -18.23 10.04
CA ILE A 143 -1.78 -18.85 9.77
C ILE A 143 -1.99 -20.12 10.60
N GLN A 144 -0.98 -21.00 10.65
CA GLN A 144 -1.04 -22.24 11.42
C GLN A 144 -1.18 -21.98 12.91
N SER A 145 -0.45 -21.01 13.47
CA SER A 145 -0.56 -20.64 14.88
C SER A 145 -1.95 -20.10 15.22
N PHE A 146 -2.51 -19.23 14.36
CA PHE A 146 -3.87 -18.72 14.49
C PHE A 146 -4.90 -19.85 14.41
N TRP A 147 -4.73 -20.79 13.48
CA TRP A 147 -5.62 -21.94 13.33
C TRP A 147 -5.60 -22.87 14.55
N ARG A 148 -4.41 -23.20 15.06
CA ARG A 148 -4.28 -24.01 16.29
C ARG A 148 -4.98 -23.31 17.46
N GLY A 149 -4.76 -22.01 17.63
CA GLY A 149 -5.44 -21.23 18.65
C GLY A 149 -6.95 -21.10 18.43
N TYR A 150 -7.41 -21.06 17.17
CA TYR A 150 -8.84 -21.09 16.83
C TYR A 150 -9.46 -22.43 17.20
N ARG A 151 -8.82 -23.56 16.86
CA ARG A 151 -9.32 -24.90 17.22
C ARG A 151 -9.51 -25.08 18.71
N VAL A 152 -8.54 -24.64 19.53
CA VAL A 152 -8.68 -24.67 20.99
C VAL A 152 -9.85 -23.79 21.47
N ARG A 153 -10.14 -22.68 20.79
CA ARG A 153 -11.29 -21.80 21.11
C ARG A 153 -12.64 -22.36 20.69
N CYS A 154 -12.67 -23.33 19.80
CA CYS A 154 -13.88 -24.04 19.43
C CYS A 154 -14.27 -25.12 20.44
N ASP A 155 -13.35 -25.53 21.31
CA ASP A 155 -13.62 -26.50 22.37
C ASP A 155 -14.64 -25.93 23.37
N SER A 156 -15.67 -26.72 23.69
CA SER A 156 -16.77 -26.31 24.56
C SER A 156 -16.28 -25.94 25.95
N GLU A 157 -15.36 -26.71 26.53
CA GLU A 157 -14.85 -26.42 27.88
C GLU A 157 -14.10 -25.09 27.92
N ILE A 158 -13.34 -24.80 26.85
CA ILE A 158 -12.62 -23.54 26.70
C ILE A 158 -13.59 -22.37 26.48
N GLN A 159 -14.69 -22.58 25.74
CA GLN A 159 -15.71 -21.55 25.56
C GLN A 159 -16.43 -21.23 26.87
N GLU A 160 -16.82 -22.24 27.65
CA GLU A 160 -17.41 -22.07 28.97
C GLU A 160 -16.48 -21.30 29.90
N LEU A 161 -15.19 -21.67 29.95
CA LEU A 161 -14.19 -20.96 30.72
C LEU A 161 -14.08 -19.48 30.31
N ARG A 162 -14.10 -19.19 28.99
CA ARG A 162 -14.04 -17.82 28.47
C ARG A 162 -15.27 -17.00 28.85
N GLN A 163 -16.46 -17.59 28.79
CA GLN A 163 -17.71 -16.96 29.22
C GLN A 163 -17.67 -16.68 30.72
N TRP A 164 -17.24 -17.65 31.53
CA TRP A 164 -17.07 -17.49 32.97
C TRP A 164 -16.09 -16.36 33.31
N GLN A 165 -14.92 -16.33 32.67
CA GLN A 165 -13.94 -15.25 32.84
C GLN A 165 -14.48 -13.87 32.40
N LYS A 166 -15.30 -13.82 31.35
CA LYS A 166 -15.98 -12.59 30.91
C LYS A 166 -16.94 -12.11 32.00
N LYS A 167 -17.77 -13.01 32.53
CA LYS A 167 -18.72 -12.71 33.61
C LYS A 167 -18.02 -12.16 34.85
N LEU A 168 -16.90 -12.77 35.27
CA LEU A 168 -16.10 -12.26 36.39
C LEU A 168 -15.59 -10.83 36.17
N ARG A 169 -15.16 -10.48 34.95
CA ARG A 169 -14.71 -9.11 34.63
C ARG A 169 -15.85 -8.09 34.70
N GLU A 170 -17.05 -8.49 34.30
CA GLU A 170 -18.26 -7.67 34.38
C GLU A 170 -18.71 -7.51 35.84
N GLU A 171 -18.69 -8.59 36.62
CA GLU A 171 -19.02 -8.62 38.05
C GLU A 171 -18.01 -7.83 38.90
N ARG A 172 -16.75 -7.71 38.46
CA ARG A 172 -15.72 -6.92 39.17
C ARG A 172 -16.10 -5.44 39.33
N HIS A 173 -16.91 -4.91 38.41
CA HIS A 173 -17.37 -3.51 38.44
C HIS A 173 -18.84 -3.37 38.86
N ILE A 174 -19.44 -4.41 39.42
CA ILE A 174 -20.89 -4.44 39.72
C ILE A 174 -21.28 -3.31 40.68
N THR A 175 -20.43 -3.00 41.66
CA THR A 175 -20.66 -1.92 42.62
C THR A 175 -20.71 -0.55 41.94
N LYS A 176 -19.92 -0.35 40.88
CA LYS A 176 -19.91 0.88 40.08
C LYS A 176 -21.15 0.94 39.19
N ILE A 177 -21.49 -0.15 38.51
CA ILE A 177 -22.68 -0.27 37.65
C ILE A 177 -23.97 -0.02 38.46
N VAL A 178 -24.09 -0.63 39.65
CA VAL A 178 -25.24 -0.44 40.55
C VAL A 178 -25.34 1.01 41.01
N ARG A 179 -24.21 1.64 41.37
CA ARG A 179 -24.18 3.07 41.76
C ARG A 179 -24.64 3.97 40.62
N GLU A 180 -24.17 3.74 39.39
CA GLU A 180 -24.56 4.49 38.19
C GLU A 180 -26.04 4.28 37.82
N PHE A 181 -26.57 3.08 38.06
CA PHE A 181 -27.99 2.78 37.86
C PHE A 181 -28.88 3.57 38.83
N TRP A 182 -28.58 3.54 40.14
CA TRP A 182 -29.38 4.24 41.14
C TRP A 182 -29.31 5.76 40.98
N THR A 183 -28.14 6.31 40.70
CA THR A 183 -28.00 7.74 40.38
C THR A 183 -28.85 8.17 39.17
N LYS A 184 -28.96 7.33 38.12
CA LYS A 184 -29.88 7.58 36.99
C LYS A 184 -31.36 7.50 37.38
N GLN A 185 -31.76 6.52 38.20
CA GLN A 185 -33.15 6.37 38.65
C GLN A 185 -33.59 7.54 39.53
N GLU A 186 -32.74 7.98 40.47
CA GLU A 186 -33.01 9.14 41.32
C GLU A 186 -33.16 10.43 40.50
N ALA A 187 -32.31 10.63 39.49
CA ALA A 187 -32.43 11.78 38.59
C ALA A 187 -33.73 11.74 37.77
N LYS A 188 -34.20 10.55 37.38
CA LYS A 188 -35.47 10.37 36.67
C LYS A 188 -36.67 10.64 37.57
N GLY A 189 -36.63 10.17 38.82
CA GLY A 189 -37.63 10.47 39.85
C GLY A 189 -37.72 11.96 40.16
N LYS A 190 -36.58 12.65 40.33
CA LYS A 190 -36.52 14.11 40.51
C LYS A 190 -37.07 14.87 39.31
N ARG A 191 -36.82 14.39 38.09
CA ARG A 191 -37.38 14.99 36.86
C ARG A 191 -38.89 14.82 36.77
N ILE A 192 -39.45 13.70 37.21
CA ILE A 192 -40.90 13.48 37.25
C ILE A 192 -41.56 14.40 38.28
N GLN A 193 -40.91 14.66 39.43
CA GLN A 193 -41.41 15.61 40.42
C GLN A 193 -41.30 17.09 40.00
N LEU A 194 -40.39 17.42 39.08
CA LEU A 194 -40.27 18.78 38.51
C LEU A 194 -41.26 19.06 37.36
N TRP A 195 -41.96 18.04 36.85
CA TRP A 195 -42.86 18.15 35.68
C TRP A 195 -44.27 17.58 35.94
N GLY A 196 -44.62 17.24 37.18
CA GLY A 196 -45.94 16.76 37.58
C GLY A 196 -46.53 17.60 38.70
N VAL A 197 -47.42 18.53 38.30
CA VAL A 197 -48.32 19.40 39.11
C VAL A 197 -47.66 20.33 40.13
#